data_AF-A0A7S0DI85-F1
#
_entry.id   AF-A0A7S0DI85-F1
#
_cell.length_a   1.000
_cell.length_b   1.000
_cell.length_c   1.000
_cell.angle_alpha   90.00
_cell.angle_beta   90.00
_cell.angle_gamma   90.00
#
_symmetry.space_group_name_H-M   'P 1'
#
loop_
_entity.id
_entity.type
_entity.pdbx_description
1 polymer ?
#
loop_
_entity_poly.entity_id
_entity_poly.type
_entity_poly.pdbx_seq_one_letter_code
_entity_poly.pdbx_strand_id
1 'polypeptide(L)'
;MYGSWLAREIGIHVPELRLASYNDGEYYEIQAALKRTASLSTKIGISRILQRKQIAVMEYVNGKPLVEVSGIPEKSALRQVGGIIALDVVLNNFDRLPLVWNNQGNADNIFLVPEENNMYALDNRIVCPTSIQVQHVHLSKVNMLCDNMKKSGHESKEWIKLQRFWVTRTPMAMLSKEDLKEIAKGFRDTAKMCVEKLTKKRLVSMFKDLGALDKGDNFWMSQVCGINVEFILAVINVFAKHFC
;
A
#
# COMPACT_ATOMS: atom_id res chain seq x y z
N MET A 1 4.63 -6.09 5.49
CA MET A 1 3.70 -6.99 6.21
C MET A 1 2.56 -6.19 6.86
N TYR A 2 2.84 -5.32 7.83
CA TYR A 2 1.83 -4.49 8.51
C TYR A 2 0.87 -3.74 7.59
N GLY A 3 1.41 -2.98 6.62
CA GLY A 3 0.57 -2.25 5.67
C GLY A 3 -0.27 -3.18 4.80
N SER A 4 0.23 -4.39 4.46
CA SER A 4 -0.54 -5.38 3.70
C SER A 4 -1.69 -5.97 4.52
N TRP A 5 -1.50 -6.21 5.83
CA TRP A 5 -2.61 -6.64 6.69
C TRP A 5 -3.68 -5.56 6.84
N LEU A 6 -3.26 -4.30 7.02
CA LEU A 6 -4.19 -3.17 7.04
C LEU A 6 -4.94 -3.05 5.71
N ALA A 7 -4.25 -3.21 4.58
CA ALA A 7 -4.85 -3.21 3.25
C ALA A 7 -5.96 -4.28 3.11
N ARG A 8 -5.71 -5.52 3.55
CA ARG A 8 -6.71 -6.59 3.52
C ARG A 8 -7.93 -6.28 4.39
N GLU A 9 -7.72 -5.71 5.57
CA GLU A 9 -8.81 -5.34 6.48
C GLU A 9 -9.82 -4.43 5.77
N ILE A 10 -9.32 -3.48 4.96
CA ILE A 10 -10.13 -2.52 4.20
C ILE A 10 -10.43 -2.97 2.75
N GLY A 11 -10.23 -4.25 2.43
CA GLY A 11 -10.64 -4.83 1.15
C GLY A 11 -9.75 -4.47 -0.04
N ILE A 12 -8.51 -4.02 0.19
CA ILE A 12 -7.53 -3.81 -0.88
C ILE A 12 -6.79 -5.11 -1.15
N HIS A 13 -6.73 -5.51 -2.42
CA HIS A 13 -5.99 -6.69 -2.85
C HIS A 13 -4.47 -6.47 -2.65
N VAL A 14 -3.85 -7.43 -1.99
CA VAL A 14 -2.40 -7.50 -1.76
C VAL A 14 -2.00 -8.96 -1.78
N PRO A 15 -0.75 -9.30 -2.11
CA PRO A 15 -0.28 -10.67 -2.02
C PRO A 15 -0.46 -11.24 -0.61
N GLU A 16 -0.78 -12.53 -0.53
CA GLU A 16 -0.68 -13.26 0.72
C GLU A 16 0.77 -13.27 1.24
N LEU A 17 0.92 -13.13 2.56
CA LEU A 17 2.21 -12.91 3.21
C LEU A 17 2.24 -13.66 4.52
N ARG A 18 3.32 -14.41 4.74
CA ARG A 18 3.60 -15.11 5.99
C ARG A 18 5.10 -15.10 6.30
N LEU A 19 5.44 -15.42 7.56
CA LEU A 19 6.83 -15.54 8.00
C LEU A 19 7.16 -17.00 8.29
N ALA A 20 8.16 -17.54 7.61
CA ALA A 20 8.84 -18.77 8.04
C ALA A 20 9.94 -18.39 9.04
N SER A 21 9.85 -18.90 10.27
CA SER A 21 10.79 -18.57 11.37
C SER A 21 11.84 -19.65 11.56
N TYR A 22 13.04 -19.30 12.03
CA TYR A 22 14.13 -20.26 12.28
C TYR A 22 13.79 -21.40 13.25
N ASN A 23 12.73 -21.25 14.06
CA ASN A 23 12.21 -22.28 14.97
C ASN A 23 11.21 -23.24 14.30
N ASP A 24 10.98 -23.12 12.98
CA ASP A 24 10.07 -23.95 12.19
C ASP A 24 10.87 -24.86 11.24
N GLY A 25 10.42 -26.10 11.04
CA GLY A 25 11.02 -27.02 10.08
C GLY A 25 11.00 -26.45 8.65
N GLU A 26 9.91 -25.75 8.31
CA GLU A 26 9.74 -25.14 7.00
C GLU A 26 10.86 -24.14 6.66
N TYR A 27 11.33 -23.36 7.64
CA TYR A 27 12.40 -22.39 7.41
C TYR A 27 13.67 -23.08 6.89
N TYR A 28 14.03 -24.23 7.46
CA TYR A 28 15.20 -24.99 7.04
C TYR A 28 15.01 -25.62 5.65
N GLU A 29 13.79 -26.05 5.33
CA GLU A 29 13.44 -26.55 3.99
C GLU A 29 13.59 -25.46 2.93
N ILE A 30 13.07 -24.26 3.20
CA ILE A 30 13.24 -23.08 2.33
C ILE A 30 14.72 -22.74 2.17
N GLN A 31 15.48 -22.68 3.27
CA GLN A 31 16.93 -22.41 3.20
C GLN A 31 17.68 -23.46 2.38
N ALA A 32 17.36 -24.75 2.56
CA ALA A 32 18.00 -25.83 1.82
C ALA A 32 17.66 -25.76 0.32
N ALA A 33 16.40 -25.46 -0.03
CA ALA A 33 15.98 -25.26 -1.41
C ALA A 33 16.72 -24.08 -2.07
N LEU A 34 16.78 -22.92 -1.39
CA LEU A 34 17.49 -21.74 -1.86
C LEU A 34 19.00 -21.99 -2.03
N LYS A 35 19.63 -22.74 -1.12
CA LYS A 35 21.05 -23.11 -1.24
C LYS A 35 21.32 -24.00 -2.46
N ARG A 36 20.41 -24.94 -2.77
CA ARG A 36 20.51 -25.80 -3.96
C ARG A 36 20.39 -25.01 -5.26
N THR A 37 19.55 -23.98 -5.30
CA THR A 37 19.31 -23.18 -6.51
C THR A 37 20.31 -22.02 -6.68
N ALA A 38 20.98 -21.59 -5.61
CA ALA A 38 21.94 -20.46 -5.63
C ALA A 38 23.22 -20.68 -6.48
N SER A 39 23.41 -21.87 -7.06
CA SER A 39 24.47 -22.12 -8.06
C SER A 39 24.22 -21.39 -9.38
N LEU A 40 23.00 -20.90 -9.62
CA LEU A 40 22.56 -20.25 -10.85
C LEU A 40 22.40 -18.74 -10.61
N SER A 41 23.44 -17.95 -10.95
CA SER A 41 23.47 -16.49 -11.18
C SER A 41 22.88 -15.46 -10.18
N THR A 42 22.13 -15.81 -9.14
CA THR A 42 21.48 -14.86 -8.19
C THR A 42 22.07 -14.87 -6.77
N LYS A 43 23.40 -15.01 -6.66
CA LYS A 43 24.08 -15.20 -5.35
C LYS A 43 23.91 -14.07 -4.34
N ILE A 44 23.78 -12.80 -4.77
CA ILE A 44 23.75 -11.64 -3.84
C ILE A 44 22.41 -11.53 -3.09
N GLY A 45 21.28 -11.81 -3.76
CA GLY A 45 19.97 -11.74 -3.13
C GLY A 45 19.74 -12.90 -2.16
N ILE A 46 20.10 -14.12 -2.57
CA ILE A 46 19.89 -15.32 -1.77
C ILE A 46 20.76 -15.32 -0.50
N SER A 47 22.02 -14.88 -0.58
CA SER A 47 22.91 -14.85 0.60
C SER A 47 22.36 -13.95 1.71
N ARG A 48 21.79 -12.79 1.36
CA ARG A 48 21.13 -11.89 2.31
C ARG A 48 19.90 -12.52 2.94
N ILE A 49 19.12 -13.29 2.18
CA ILE A 49 17.94 -14.01 2.70
C ILE A 49 18.38 -15.10 3.68
N LEU A 50 19.41 -15.88 3.34
CA LEU A 50 19.92 -16.98 4.16
C LEU A 50 20.53 -16.52 5.50
N GLN A 51 20.90 -15.25 5.63
CA GLN A 51 21.39 -14.66 6.88
C GLN A 51 20.27 -14.19 7.81
N ARG A 52 19.02 -14.12 7.33
CA ARG A 52 17.88 -13.69 8.16
C ARG A 52 17.32 -14.86 8.93
N LYS A 53 17.02 -14.64 10.20
CA LYS A 53 16.35 -15.60 11.08
C LYS A 53 14.85 -15.79 10.77
N GLN A 54 14.31 -14.96 9.89
CA GLN A 54 12.95 -15.10 9.37
C GLN A 54 12.96 -14.83 7.87
N ILE A 55 12.18 -15.62 7.15
CA ILE A 55 11.99 -15.49 5.70
C ILE A 55 10.54 -15.09 5.46
N ALA A 56 10.34 -13.95 4.81
CA ALA A 56 9.03 -13.56 4.34
C ALA A 56 8.70 -14.37 3.08
N VAL A 57 7.63 -15.15 3.15
CA VAL A 57 7.07 -15.87 2.01
C VAL A 57 5.89 -15.07 1.52
N MET A 58 5.90 -14.77 0.23
CA MET A 58 4.87 -13.98 -0.45
C MET A 58 4.24 -14.83 -1.55
N GLU A 59 2.93 -14.71 -1.69
CA GLU A 59 2.20 -15.21 -2.84
C GLU A 59 2.80 -14.65 -4.14
N TYR A 60 2.94 -15.53 -5.13
CA TYR A 60 3.27 -15.09 -6.47
C TYR A 60 2.00 -14.58 -7.15
N VAL A 61 1.95 -13.27 -7.41
CA VAL A 61 0.86 -12.64 -8.15
C VAL A 61 1.23 -12.63 -9.64
N ASN A 62 0.49 -13.41 -10.43
CA ASN A 62 0.64 -13.46 -11.89
C ASN A 62 -0.01 -12.24 -12.57
N GLY A 63 0.51 -11.05 -12.24
CA GLY A 63 0.07 -9.78 -12.80
C GLY A 63 1.21 -9.06 -13.51
N LYS A 64 0.88 -7.89 -14.08
CA LYS A 64 1.85 -6.96 -14.66
C LYS A 64 1.93 -5.71 -13.80
N PRO A 65 3.12 -5.14 -13.57
CA PRO A 65 3.22 -3.82 -12.95
C PRO A 65 2.49 -2.79 -13.82
N LEU A 66 1.93 -1.76 -13.20
CA LEU A 66 1.12 -0.75 -13.89
C LEU A 66 1.91 -0.03 -14.99
N VAL A 67 3.24 0.09 -14.86
CA VAL A 67 4.12 0.62 -15.92
C VAL A 67 4.18 -0.26 -17.18
N GLU A 68 3.79 -1.53 -17.11
CA GLU A 68 3.78 -2.45 -18.26
C GLU A 68 2.37 -2.66 -18.83
N VAL A 69 1.34 -2.08 -18.20
CA VAL A 69 -0.05 -2.21 -18.67
C VAL A 69 -0.28 -1.28 -19.86
N SER A 70 -0.61 -1.86 -21.01
CA SER A 70 -0.98 -1.13 -22.22
C SER A 70 -2.46 -0.72 -22.21
N GLY A 71 -2.75 0.53 -22.60
CA GLY A 71 -4.13 1.05 -22.67
C GLY A 71 -4.71 1.40 -21.30
N ILE A 72 -5.90 2.01 -21.25
CA ILE A 72 -6.55 2.39 -19.97
C ILE A 72 -7.18 1.13 -19.35
N PRO A 73 -7.02 0.84 -18.04
CA PRO A 73 -7.59 -0.34 -17.40
C PRO A 73 -9.11 -0.17 -17.32
N GLU A 74 -9.81 -1.25 -17.03
CA GLU A 74 -11.25 -1.16 -16.87
C GLU A 74 -11.65 -0.26 -15.70
N LYS A 75 -12.87 0.26 -15.76
CA LYS A 75 -13.42 1.19 -14.76
C LYS A 75 -13.39 0.62 -13.34
N SER A 76 -13.62 -0.68 -13.18
CA SER A 76 -13.48 -1.41 -11.92
C SER A 76 -12.06 -1.37 -11.38
N ALA A 77 -11.05 -1.66 -12.21
CA ALA A 77 -9.64 -1.56 -11.85
C ALA A 77 -9.25 -0.12 -11.47
N LEU A 78 -9.72 0.88 -12.21
CA LEU A 78 -9.52 2.31 -11.86
C LEU A 78 -10.17 2.67 -10.52
N ARG A 79 -11.34 2.12 -10.21
CA ARG A 79 -11.94 2.25 -8.88
C ARG A 79 -11.02 1.65 -7.81
N GLN A 80 -10.42 0.49 -8.06
CA GLN A 80 -9.47 -0.12 -7.12
C GLN A 80 -8.21 0.75 -6.93
N VAL A 81 -7.71 1.43 -7.97
CA VAL A 81 -6.63 2.44 -7.84
C VAL A 81 -7.03 3.55 -6.86
N GLY A 82 -8.27 4.01 -6.92
CA GLY A 82 -8.85 4.91 -5.93
C GLY A 82 -8.72 4.40 -4.49
N GLY A 83 -9.00 3.12 -4.28
CA GLY A 83 -8.83 2.47 -2.98
C GLY A 83 -7.37 2.39 -2.53
N ILE A 84 -6.45 2.08 -3.45
CA ILE A 84 -5.00 2.07 -3.16
C ILE A 84 -4.52 3.47 -2.75
N ILE A 85 -5.04 4.53 -3.36
CA ILE A 85 -4.74 5.91 -2.94
C ILE A 85 -5.19 6.17 -1.50
N ALA A 86 -6.41 5.74 -1.14
CA ALA A 86 -6.93 5.92 0.22
C ALA A 86 -6.05 5.18 1.24
N LEU A 87 -5.62 3.96 0.91
CA LEU A 87 -4.64 3.20 1.69
C LEU A 87 -3.32 3.96 1.82
N ASP A 88 -2.75 4.45 0.72
CA ASP A 88 -1.48 5.19 0.75
C ASP A 88 -1.53 6.41 1.65
N VAL A 89 -2.65 7.13 1.65
CA VAL A 89 -2.87 8.27 2.55
C VAL A 89 -2.88 7.83 4.02
N VAL A 90 -3.59 6.74 4.35
CA VAL A 90 -3.64 6.20 5.72
C VAL A 90 -2.27 5.72 6.20
N LEU A 91 -1.51 5.05 5.32
CA LEU A 91 -0.18 4.55 5.63
C LEU A 91 0.90 5.64 5.57
N ASN A 92 0.55 6.82 5.05
CA ASN A 92 1.49 7.83 4.58
C ASN A 92 2.60 7.22 3.69
N ASN A 93 2.18 6.32 2.80
CA ASN A 93 3.05 5.68 1.81
C ASN A 93 3.22 6.59 0.61
N PHE A 94 4.34 7.32 0.61
CA PHE A 94 4.64 8.27 -0.45
C PHE A 94 5.24 7.63 -1.71
N ASP A 95 5.54 6.33 -1.74
CA ASP A 95 6.28 5.75 -2.86
C ASP A 95 5.44 5.62 -4.14
N ARG A 96 4.20 5.13 -4.02
CA ARG A 96 3.37 4.71 -5.17
C ARG A 96 2.81 5.85 -6.03
N LEU A 97 1.95 6.70 -5.46
CA LEU A 97 1.19 7.69 -6.24
C LEU A 97 1.43 9.13 -5.74
N PRO A 98 1.75 10.09 -6.62
CA PRO A 98 2.22 11.42 -6.23
C PRO A 98 1.07 12.40 -5.95
N LEU A 99 0.28 12.17 -4.90
CA LEU A 99 -0.90 13.02 -4.60
C LEU A 99 -0.60 14.10 -3.54
N VAL A 100 -0.68 13.74 -2.26
CA VAL A 100 -0.37 14.64 -1.14
C VAL A 100 1.14 14.86 -0.97
N TRP A 101 1.94 14.08 -1.69
CA TRP A 101 3.40 14.17 -1.67
C TRP A 101 3.93 14.89 -2.91
N ASN A 102 5.22 15.24 -2.86
CA ASN A 102 5.94 15.86 -3.97
C ASN A 102 7.04 14.90 -4.44
N ASN A 103 6.63 13.78 -5.02
CA ASN A 103 7.51 12.79 -5.62
C ASN A 103 7.01 12.47 -7.03
N GLN A 104 7.69 11.53 -7.69
CA GLN A 104 7.36 11.12 -9.05
C GLN A 104 6.45 9.88 -9.11
N GLY A 105 6.12 9.29 -7.96
CA GLY A 105 5.45 7.99 -7.86
C GLY A 105 6.30 6.81 -8.32
N ASN A 106 5.78 5.61 -8.09
CA ASN A 106 6.35 4.33 -8.45
C ASN A 106 5.22 3.37 -8.88
N ALA A 107 5.01 3.28 -10.19
CA ALA A 107 3.98 2.43 -10.79
C ALA A 107 4.31 0.93 -10.66
N ASP A 108 5.56 0.56 -10.39
CA ASP A 108 5.98 -0.84 -10.23
C ASP A 108 5.34 -1.50 -9.01
N ASN A 109 4.94 -0.68 -8.03
CA ASN A 109 4.32 -1.13 -6.79
C ASN A 109 2.79 -1.25 -6.87
N ILE A 110 2.22 -1.21 -8.08
CA ILE A 110 0.81 -1.49 -8.36
C ILE A 110 0.75 -2.52 -9.48
N PHE A 111 0.13 -3.66 -9.23
CA PHE A 111 0.02 -4.74 -10.23
C PHE A 111 -1.42 -4.85 -10.73
N LEU A 112 -1.61 -5.02 -12.04
CA LEU A 112 -2.88 -5.45 -12.63
C LEU A 112 -2.79 -6.96 -12.91
N VAL A 113 -3.74 -7.72 -12.38
CA VAL A 113 -3.97 -9.12 -12.75
C VAL A 113 -5.07 -9.15 -13.81
N PRO A 114 -4.74 -9.28 -15.11
CA PRO A 114 -5.71 -9.03 -16.18
C PRO A 114 -6.90 -9.99 -16.16
N GLU A 115 -6.66 -11.26 -15.81
CA GLU A 115 -7.70 -12.30 -15.78
C GLU A 115 -8.79 -12.01 -14.74
N GLU A 116 -8.43 -11.36 -13.64
CA GLU A 116 -9.34 -10.99 -12.56
C GLU A 116 -9.77 -9.52 -12.61
N ASN A 117 -9.10 -8.73 -13.44
CA ASN A 117 -9.22 -7.27 -13.49
C ASN A 117 -9.05 -6.62 -12.10
N ASN A 118 -8.13 -7.18 -11.30
CA ASN A 118 -7.81 -6.74 -9.95
C ASN A 118 -6.48 -5.98 -9.90
N MET A 119 -6.46 -4.93 -9.09
CA MET A 119 -5.30 -4.11 -8.79
C MET A 119 -4.73 -4.51 -7.43
N TYR A 120 -3.49 -4.98 -7.43
CA TYR A 120 -2.75 -5.39 -6.24
C TYR A 120 -1.81 -4.28 -5.79
N ALA A 121 -1.86 -3.95 -4.51
CA ALA A 121 -0.95 -2.99 -3.89
C ALA A 121 0.29 -3.71 -3.33
N LEU A 122 1.46 -3.44 -3.89
CA LEU A 122 2.74 -4.03 -3.44
C LEU A 122 3.53 -3.03 -2.58
N ASP A 123 4.45 -3.57 -1.77
CA ASP A 123 5.31 -2.77 -0.89
C ASP A 123 4.55 -1.74 -0.02
N ASN A 124 3.52 -2.24 0.69
CA ASN A 124 2.68 -1.43 1.58
C ASN A 124 3.46 -0.95 2.81
N ARG A 125 4.27 0.08 2.66
CA ARG A 125 5.08 0.68 3.72
C ARG A 125 4.25 1.65 4.55
N ILE A 126 4.39 1.55 5.88
CA ILE A 126 3.82 2.52 6.82
C ILE A 126 4.93 3.49 7.22
N VAL A 127 4.67 4.79 7.12
CA VAL A 127 5.60 5.84 7.54
C VAL A 127 4.89 6.86 8.41
N CYS A 128 5.09 6.79 9.72
CA CYS A 128 4.50 7.78 10.63
C CYS A 128 5.49 8.92 10.91
N PRO A 129 5.17 10.18 10.59
CA PRO A 129 6.03 11.30 10.94
C PRO A 129 6.14 11.44 12.46
N THR A 130 7.35 11.64 12.98
CA THR A 130 7.57 11.82 14.43
C THR A 130 7.29 13.26 14.89
N SER A 131 7.49 14.24 14.02
CA SER A 131 7.20 15.65 14.30
C SER A 131 5.72 15.97 14.12
N ILE A 132 5.13 16.59 15.16
CA ILE A 132 3.75 17.08 15.16
C ILE A 132 3.52 18.09 14.02
N GLN A 133 4.49 18.96 13.73
CA GLN A 133 4.41 19.92 12.63
C GLN A 133 4.27 19.22 11.27
N VAL A 134 5.08 18.17 11.04
CA VAL A 134 5.00 17.38 9.80
C VAL A 134 3.66 16.65 9.71
N GLN A 135 3.16 16.11 10.82
CA GLN A 135 1.83 15.50 10.86
C GLN A 135 0.73 16.51 10.50
N HIS A 136 0.74 17.72 11.06
CA HIS A 136 -0.23 18.76 10.73
C HIS A 136 -0.19 19.16 9.25
N VAL A 137 1.01 19.32 8.67
CA VAL A 137 1.16 19.60 7.24
C VAL A 137 0.58 18.47 6.41
N HIS A 138 0.85 17.21 6.77
CA HIS A 138 0.28 16.06 6.09
C HIS A 138 -1.25 16.05 6.18
N LEU A 139 -1.82 16.18 7.39
CA LEU A 139 -3.27 16.18 7.62
C LEU A 139 -3.99 17.32 6.88
N SER A 140 -3.37 18.49 6.79
CA SER A 140 -3.89 19.61 5.99
C SER A 140 -3.99 19.24 4.50
N LYS A 141 -2.96 18.59 3.95
CA LYS A 141 -2.98 18.09 2.57
C LYS A 141 -4.00 16.98 2.35
N VAL A 142 -4.15 16.07 3.32
CA VAL A 142 -5.19 15.04 3.28
C VAL A 142 -6.59 15.67 3.27
N ASN A 143 -6.82 16.70 4.08
CA ASN A 143 -8.10 17.41 4.09
C ASN A 143 -8.40 18.04 2.72
N MET A 144 -7.42 18.73 2.11
CA MET A 144 -7.56 19.28 0.76
C MET A 144 -7.80 18.20 -0.30
N LEU A 145 -7.09 17.07 -0.22
CA LEU A 145 -7.32 15.93 -1.11
C LEU A 145 -8.76 15.42 -0.99
N CYS A 146 -9.26 15.25 0.23
CA CYS A 146 -10.63 14.78 0.47
C CYS A 146 -11.67 15.75 -0.13
N ASP A 147 -11.48 17.06 0.04
CA ASP A 147 -12.32 18.08 -0.59
C ASP A 147 -12.32 17.95 -2.12
N ASN A 148 -11.15 17.71 -2.72
CA ASN A 148 -11.01 17.56 -4.17
C ASN A 148 -11.56 16.23 -4.69
N MET A 149 -11.57 15.19 -3.85
CA MET A 149 -12.17 13.88 -4.14
C MET A 149 -13.70 13.90 -4.07
N LYS A 150 -14.32 14.91 -3.42
CA LYS A 150 -15.78 15.11 -3.43
C LYS A 150 -16.27 15.83 -4.69
N LYS A 151 -15.49 16.79 -5.16
CA LYS A 151 -15.88 17.66 -6.27
C LYS A 151 -15.84 16.90 -7.60
N SER A 152 -16.76 17.24 -8.49
CA SER A 152 -16.82 16.70 -9.87
C SER A 152 -15.83 17.39 -10.82
N GLY A 153 -15.28 18.54 -10.43
CA GLY A 153 -14.25 19.26 -11.18
C GLY A 153 -12.87 18.65 -10.93
N HIS A 154 -12.42 17.77 -11.82
CA HIS A 154 -11.10 17.11 -11.74
C HIS A 154 -9.93 18.03 -12.15
N GLU A 155 -9.98 19.30 -11.76
CA GLU A 155 -9.05 20.36 -12.16
C GLU A 155 -8.03 20.71 -11.05
N SER A 156 -8.14 20.06 -9.89
CA SER A 156 -7.22 20.31 -8.78
C SER A 156 -5.78 19.89 -9.10
N LYS A 157 -4.83 20.45 -8.36
CA LYS A 157 -3.40 20.11 -8.52
C LYS A 157 -3.14 18.61 -8.35
N GLU A 158 -3.86 17.94 -7.47
CA GLU A 158 -3.75 16.51 -7.21
C GLU A 158 -4.21 15.69 -8.41
N TRP A 159 -5.34 16.06 -9.04
CA TRP A 159 -5.80 15.42 -10.27
C TRP A 159 -4.81 15.61 -11.42
N ILE A 160 -4.26 16.80 -11.56
CA ILE A 160 -3.23 17.10 -12.56
C ILE A 160 -1.97 16.24 -12.31
N LYS A 161 -1.53 16.10 -11.06
CA LYS A 161 -0.39 15.23 -10.72
C LYS A 161 -0.69 13.77 -11.07
N LEU A 162 -1.88 13.27 -10.75
CA LEU A 162 -2.26 11.90 -11.09
C LEU A 162 -2.28 11.66 -12.59
N GLN A 163 -2.85 12.59 -13.37
CA GLN A 163 -2.83 12.50 -14.83
C GLN A 163 -1.41 12.52 -15.40
N ARG A 164 -0.55 13.42 -14.90
CA ARG A 164 0.86 13.47 -15.31
C ARG A 164 1.58 12.16 -14.97
N PHE A 165 1.36 11.64 -13.76
CA PHE A 165 1.89 10.34 -13.36
C PHE A 165 1.47 9.27 -14.36
N TRP A 166 0.18 9.20 -14.69
CA TRP A 166 -0.33 8.25 -15.66
C TRP A 166 0.38 8.36 -17.01
N VAL A 167 0.40 9.53 -17.62
CA VAL A 167 1.00 9.74 -18.95
C VAL A 167 2.51 9.54 -18.97
N THR A 168 3.22 9.85 -17.88
CA THR A 168 4.69 9.81 -17.85
C THR A 168 5.28 8.51 -17.32
N ARG A 169 4.53 7.75 -16.53
CA ARG A 169 4.99 6.53 -15.85
C ARG A 169 4.30 5.28 -16.31
N THR A 170 3.32 5.39 -17.19
CA THR A 170 2.63 4.25 -17.78
C THR A 170 2.52 4.48 -19.28
N PRO A 171 2.50 3.43 -20.13
CA PRO A 171 2.38 3.54 -21.58
C PRO A 171 0.92 3.82 -22.00
N MET A 172 0.19 4.57 -21.16
CA MET A 172 -1.26 4.70 -21.23
C MET A 172 -1.65 6.10 -21.67
N ALA A 173 -2.84 6.20 -22.28
CA ALA A 173 -3.42 7.48 -22.67
C ALA A 173 -3.84 8.31 -21.44
N MET A 174 -4.10 9.59 -21.68
CA MET A 174 -4.65 10.49 -20.67
C MET A 174 -6.01 9.97 -20.17
N LEU A 175 -6.18 9.95 -18.85
CA LEU A 175 -7.44 9.53 -18.22
C LEU A 175 -8.58 10.49 -18.59
N SER A 176 -9.73 9.94 -18.98
CA SER A 176 -10.95 10.70 -19.21
C SER A 176 -11.55 11.22 -17.90
N LYS A 177 -12.52 12.14 -17.97
CA LYS A 177 -13.26 12.59 -16.78
C LYS A 177 -13.97 11.42 -16.09
N GLU A 178 -14.48 10.48 -16.86
CA GLU A 178 -15.16 9.27 -16.39
C GLU A 178 -14.19 8.33 -15.67
N ASP A 179 -12.94 8.20 -16.13
CA ASP A 179 -11.91 7.44 -15.43
C ASP A 179 -11.60 8.06 -14.05
N LEU A 180 -11.44 9.38 -14.01
CA LEU A 180 -11.16 10.11 -12.77
C LEU A 180 -12.33 10.04 -11.77
N LYS A 181 -13.58 10.01 -12.26
CA LYS A 181 -14.76 9.77 -11.42
C LYS A 181 -14.72 8.40 -10.75
N GLU A 182 -14.26 7.35 -11.45
CA GLU A 182 -14.15 6.01 -10.88
C GLU A 182 -13.05 5.91 -9.82
N ILE A 183 -11.89 6.50 -10.08
CA ILE A 183 -10.82 6.64 -9.07
C ILE A 183 -11.34 7.39 -7.84
N ALA A 184 -12.02 8.53 -8.04
CA ALA A 184 -12.59 9.30 -6.94
C ALA A 184 -13.62 8.47 -6.14
N LYS A 185 -14.44 7.67 -6.81
CA LYS A 185 -15.42 6.79 -6.17
C LYS A 185 -14.74 5.75 -5.30
N GLY A 186 -13.74 5.04 -5.83
CA GLY A 186 -13.02 4.02 -5.06
C GLY A 186 -12.26 4.57 -3.86
N PHE A 187 -11.71 5.78 -3.99
CA PHE A 187 -11.12 6.50 -2.86
C PHE A 187 -12.15 6.73 -1.75
N ARG A 188 -13.32 7.27 -2.08
CA ARG A 188 -14.38 7.55 -1.10
C ARG A 188 -14.91 6.29 -0.44
N ASP A 189 -15.15 5.24 -1.24
CA ASP A 189 -15.66 3.97 -0.74
C ASP A 189 -14.65 3.33 0.24
N THR A 190 -13.37 3.37 -0.09
CA THR A 190 -12.30 2.86 0.80
C THR A 190 -12.10 3.74 2.03
N ALA A 191 -12.21 5.06 1.89
CA ALA A 191 -12.14 5.98 3.03
C ALA A 191 -13.25 5.68 4.06
N LYS A 192 -14.48 5.37 3.61
CA LYS A 192 -15.57 4.91 4.49
C LYS A 192 -15.22 3.59 5.17
N MET A 193 -14.71 2.60 4.42
CA MET A 193 -14.27 1.31 5.00
C MET A 193 -13.18 1.50 6.07
N CYS A 194 -12.24 2.44 5.87
CA CYS A 194 -11.25 2.79 6.89
C CYS A 194 -11.91 3.28 8.18
N VAL A 195 -12.89 4.18 8.08
CA VAL A 195 -13.63 4.71 9.24
C VAL A 195 -14.39 3.61 9.98
N GLU A 196 -15.05 2.73 9.24
CA GLU A 196 -15.83 1.64 9.81
C GLU A 196 -14.96 0.57 10.49
N LYS A 197 -13.85 0.16 9.85
CA LYS A 197 -13.07 -1.02 10.28
C LYS A 197 -11.86 -0.69 11.13
N LEU A 198 -11.17 0.43 10.88
CA LEU A 198 -9.87 0.73 11.49
C LEU A 198 -10.00 1.53 12.80
N THR A 199 -10.74 0.98 13.76
CA THR A 199 -10.87 1.57 15.10
C THR A 199 -9.55 1.49 15.88
N LYS A 200 -9.38 2.34 16.90
CA LYS A 200 -8.20 2.30 17.80
C LYS A 200 -7.98 0.90 18.38
N LYS A 201 -9.04 0.26 18.87
CA LYS A 201 -8.99 -1.10 19.42
C LYS A 201 -8.51 -2.10 18.37
N ARG A 202 -9.03 -2.01 17.13
CA ARG A 202 -8.65 -2.90 16.03
C ARG A 202 -7.19 -2.72 15.64
N LEU A 203 -6.73 -1.48 15.42
CA LEU A 203 -5.34 -1.19 15.07
C LEU A 203 -4.36 -1.69 16.15
N VAL A 204 -4.64 -1.41 17.42
CA VAL A 204 -3.81 -1.90 18.54
C VAL A 204 -3.76 -3.42 18.58
N SER A 205 -4.91 -4.09 18.40
CA SER A 205 -4.96 -5.56 18.34
C SER A 205 -4.10 -6.10 17.18
N MET A 206 -4.29 -5.56 15.97
CA MET A 206 -3.55 -6.01 14.79
C MET A 206 -2.04 -5.87 14.96
N PHE A 207 -1.57 -4.73 15.50
CA PHE A 207 -0.14 -4.52 15.72
C PHE A 207 0.42 -5.38 16.85
N LYS A 208 -0.38 -5.68 17.88
CA LYS A 208 0.00 -6.63 18.92
C LYS A 208 0.15 -8.05 18.37
N ASP A 209 -0.82 -8.52 17.58
CA ASP A 209 -0.82 -9.86 17.00
C ASP A 209 0.37 -10.06 16.07
N LEU A 210 0.71 -9.03 15.28
CA LEU A 210 1.89 -9.04 14.43
C LEU A 210 3.20 -8.95 15.21
N GLY A 211 3.26 -8.16 16.29
CA GLY A 211 4.41 -8.11 17.19
C GLY A 211 4.70 -9.48 17.82
N ALA A 212 3.67 -10.28 18.08
CA ALA A 212 3.83 -11.65 18.58
C ALA A 212 4.44 -12.62 17.54
N LEU A 213 4.40 -12.28 16.24
CA LEU A 213 5.08 -13.07 15.20
C LEU A 213 6.61 -12.85 15.19
N ASP A 214 7.09 -11.76 15.79
CA ASP A 214 8.52 -11.50 15.97
C ASP A 214 9.02 -12.26 17.21
N LYS A 215 9.31 -13.57 17.04
CA LYS A 215 9.74 -14.51 18.09
C LYS A 215 11.17 -14.21 18.61
N GLY A 216 11.43 -12.98 19.06
CA GLY A 216 12.61 -12.59 19.81
C GLY A 216 13.75 -11.92 19.03
N ASP A 217 13.59 -11.67 17.73
CA ASP A 217 14.64 -10.99 16.94
C ASP A 217 14.51 -9.48 16.91
N ASN A 218 13.38 -8.94 17.37
CA ASN A 218 13.05 -7.52 17.47
C ASN A 218 13.16 -6.73 16.15
N PHE A 219 13.46 -7.39 15.03
CA PHE A 219 13.65 -6.75 13.75
C PHE A 219 12.33 -6.11 13.28
N TRP A 220 11.24 -6.87 13.32
CA TRP A 220 9.93 -6.36 12.93
C TRP A 220 9.32 -5.52 14.04
N MET A 221 9.58 -5.87 15.30
CA MET A 221 9.11 -5.10 16.45
C MET A 221 9.64 -3.67 16.40
N SER A 222 10.89 -3.44 15.99
CA SER A 222 11.43 -2.08 15.80
C SER A 222 10.61 -1.26 14.79
N GLN A 223 10.10 -1.90 13.73
CA GLN A 223 9.23 -1.26 12.74
C GLN A 223 7.84 -1.00 13.33
N VAL A 224 7.30 -1.92 14.14
CA VAL A 224 6.01 -1.75 14.85
C VAL A 224 6.06 -0.60 15.83
N CYS A 225 7.13 -0.49 16.61
CA CYS A 225 7.33 0.60 17.55
C CYS A 225 7.36 1.97 16.86
N GLY A 226 7.72 2.01 15.57
CA GLY A 226 7.65 3.21 14.75
C GLY A 226 6.25 3.57 14.25
N ILE A 227 5.25 2.69 14.42
CA ILE A 227 3.87 2.94 13.99
C ILE A 227 3.16 3.78 15.05
N ASN A 228 2.79 5.00 14.67
CA ASN A 228 1.98 5.88 15.49
C ASN A 228 0.49 5.68 15.18
N VAL A 229 -0.21 4.92 16.04
CA VAL A 229 -1.65 4.66 15.90
C VAL A 229 -2.47 5.96 15.91
N GLU A 230 -2.09 6.94 16.74
CA GLU A 230 -2.82 8.21 16.82
C GLU A 230 -2.71 9.02 15.53
N PHE A 231 -1.57 8.95 14.83
CA PHE A 231 -1.44 9.56 13.51
C PHE A 231 -2.36 8.90 12.47
N ILE A 232 -2.42 7.57 12.44
CA ILE A 232 -3.33 6.83 11.56
C ILE A 232 -4.79 7.20 11.85
N LEU A 233 -5.18 7.25 13.13
CA LEU A 233 -6.52 7.66 13.54
C LEU A 233 -6.82 9.12 13.18
N ALA A 234 -5.84 10.02 13.26
CA ALA A 234 -6.02 11.39 12.83
C ALA A 234 -6.34 11.49 11.32
N VAL A 235 -5.71 10.67 10.48
CA VAL A 235 -6.04 10.56 9.05
C VAL A 235 -7.46 10.00 8.86
N ILE A 236 -7.82 8.93 9.59
CA ILE A 236 -9.16 8.34 9.54
C ILE A 236 -10.24 9.35 9.98
N ASN A 237 -9.96 10.19 10.98
CA ASN A 237 -10.87 11.24 11.42
C ASN A 237 -11.11 12.29 10.32
N VAL A 238 -10.10 12.59 9.50
CA VAL A 238 -10.30 13.43 8.30
C VAL A 238 -11.24 12.72 7.32
N PHE A 239 -11.06 11.41 7.07
CA PHE A 239 -11.99 10.65 6.23
C PHE A 239 -13.42 10.66 6.76
N ALA A 240 -13.60 10.45 8.07
CA ALA A 240 -14.91 10.48 8.73
C ALA A 240 -15.60 11.82 8.49
N LYS A 241 -14.92 12.94 8.79
CA LYS A 241 -15.43 14.30 8.57
C LYS A 241 -15.91 14.53 7.13
N HIS A 242 -15.26 13.87 6.16
CA HIS A 242 -15.55 14.09 4.76
C HIS A 242 -16.61 13.15 4.20
N PHE A 243 -16.59 11.88 4.56
CA PHE A 243 -17.33 10.86 3.82
C PHE A 243 -18.39 10.12 4.65
N CYS A 244 -18.49 10.39 5.95
CA CYS A 244 -19.47 9.81 6.87
C CYS A 244 -20.32 10.92 7.49
#